data_AF-A0A550BRS1-F1
#
_entry.id   AF-A0A550BRS1-F1
#
_cell.length_a   1.000
_cell.length_b   1.000
_cell.length_c   1.000
_cell.angle_alpha   90.00
_cell.angle_beta   90.00
_cell.angle_gamma   90.00
#
_symmetry.space_group_name_H-M   'P 1'
#
loop_
_entity.id
_entity.type
_entity.pdbx_description
1 polymer ?
#
loop_
_entity_poly.entity_id
_entity_poly.type
_entity_poly.pdbx_seq_one_letter_code
_entity_poly.pdbx_strand_id
1 'polypeptide(L)'
;LNRRNMDPIAAKVWFAVERAYELGGELADARPLFLAAQRTAALRRDEDTEASLINRLIRSYLHYSLYDQADKLVAKTVFPESASNVQFARYHYYIGRMRAVQLNYSAAHDGLQQAIRRAPPAKTAPCFYQAVHKLYVIVELLMGDIPDRGLFR
;
A
#
# COMPACT_ATOMS: atom_id res chain seq x y z
N LEU A 1 9.72 15.02 -26.08
CA LEU A 1 9.07 15.25 -24.76
C LEU A 1 9.73 14.33 -23.74
N ASN A 2 10.36 14.85 -22.68
CA ASN A 2 11.14 14.03 -21.74
C ASN A 2 10.21 13.11 -20.91
N ARG A 3 10.34 11.80 -21.13
CA ARG A 3 9.48 10.75 -20.56
C ARG A 3 9.43 10.78 -19.04
N ARG A 4 10.54 11.15 -18.37
CA ARG A 4 10.65 11.26 -16.90
C ARG A 4 9.68 12.28 -16.26
N ASN A 5 9.30 13.32 -16.98
CA ASN A 5 8.32 14.29 -16.45
C ASN A 5 6.89 13.74 -16.50
N MET A 6 6.66 12.64 -17.22
CA MET A 6 5.35 12.00 -17.31
C MET A 6 5.14 10.94 -16.23
N ASP A 7 6.16 10.58 -15.46
CA ASP A 7 6.14 9.53 -14.45
C ASP A 7 5.05 9.78 -13.36
N PRO A 8 4.91 11.00 -12.80
CA PRO A 8 3.84 11.29 -11.84
C PRO A 8 2.44 11.26 -12.47
N ILE A 9 2.33 11.56 -13.77
CA ILE A 9 1.07 11.50 -14.52
C ILE A 9 0.71 10.04 -14.78
N ALA A 10 1.68 9.23 -15.18
CA ALA A 10 1.51 7.80 -15.40
C ALA A 10 1.03 7.10 -14.12
N ALA A 11 1.58 7.44 -12.96
CA ALA A 11 1.11 6.91 -11.67
C ALA A 11 -0.38 7.21 -11.41
N LYS A 12 -0.88 8.39 -11.80
CA LYS A 12 -2.31 8.75 -11.71
C LYS A 12 -3.16 8.01 -12.72
N VAL A 13 -2.66 7.80 -13.95
CA VAL A 13 -3.35 7.01 -14.97
C VAL A 13 -3.52 5.57 -14.49
N TRP A 14 -2.47 4.94 -13.96
CA TRP A 14 -2.55 3.58 -13.41
C TRP A 14 -3.54 3.47 -12.24
N PHE A 15 -3.65 4.51 -11.42
CA PHE A 15 -4.70 4.57 -10.40
C PHE A 15 -6.10 4.61 -10.99
N ALA A 16 -6.33 5.43 -12.03
CA ALA A 16 -7.63 5.48 -12.70
C ALA A 16 -7.98 4.14 -13.38
N VAL A 17 -6.99 3.48 -13.97
CA VAL A 17 -7.16 2.14 -14.57
C VAL A 17 -7.56 1.12 -13.49
N GLU A 18 -6.83 1.04 -12.38
CA GLU A 18 -7.20 0.17 -11.24
C GLU A 18 -8.63 0.46 -10.79
N ARG A 19 -9.01 1.73 -10.66
CA ARG A 19 -10.35 2.12 -10.21
C ARG A 19 -11.44 1.69 -11.19
N ALA A 20 -11.18 1.76 -12.50
CA ALA A 20 -12.13 1.28 -13.51
C ALA A 20 -12.36 -0.23 -13.39
N TYR A 21 -11.29 -1.02 -13.23
CA TYR A 21 -11.40 -2.46 -13.00
C TYR A 21 -12.05 -2.81 -11.66
N GLU A 22 -11.81 -2.02 -10.60
CA GLU A 22 -12.51 -2.20 -9.31
C GLU A 22 -14.02 -2.00 -9.46
N LEU A 23 -14.47 -1.01 -10.23
CA LEU A 23 -15.88 -0.77 -10.49
C LEU A 23 -16.51 -1.87 -11.35
N GLY A 24 -15.72 -2.49 -12.24
CA GLY A 24 -16.13 -3.66 -13.03
C GLY A 24 -16.08 -4.99 -12.28
N GLY A 25 -15.47 -5.05 -11.10
CA GLY A 25 -15.30 -6.29 -10.31
C GLY A 25 -14.21 -7.25 -10.83
N GLU A 26 -13.56 -6.93 -11.93
CA GLU A 26 -12.58 -7.78 -12.64
C GLU A 26 -11.13 -7.37 -12.31
N LEU A 27 -10.83 -7.09 -11.04
CA LEU A 27 -9.50 -6.64 -10.61
C LEU A 27 -8.41 -7.73 -10.79
N ALA A 28 -8.79 -9.00 -10.87
CA ALA A 28 -7.87 -10.11 -11.14
C ALA A 28 -7.26 -10.04 -12.56
N ASP A 29 -8.03 -9.60 -13.55
CA ASP A 29 -7.61 -9.58 -14.96
C ASP A 29 -6.62 -8.45 -15.24
N ALA A 30 -6.64 -7.40 -14.43
CA ALA A 30 -5.69 -6.30 -14.49
C ALA A 30 -4.30 -6.65 -13.94
N ARG A 31 -4.15 -7.73 -13.16
CA ARG A 31 -2.86 -8.13 -12.55
C ARG A 31 -1.72 -8.35 -13.54
N PRO A 32 -1.88 -9.17 -14.61
CA PRO A 32 -0.81 -9.36 -15.59
C PRO A 32 -0.39 -8.04 -16.26
N LEU A 33 -1.34 -7.13 -16.50
CA LEU A 33 -1.06 -5.80 -17.03
C LEU A 33 -0.20 -4.98 -16.05
N PHE A 34 -0.55 -4.95 -14.77
CA PHE A 34 0.23 -4.24 -13.74
C PHE A 34 1.61 -4.87 -13.52
N LEU A 35 1.74 -6.20 -13.57
CA LEU A 35 3.03 -6.88 -13.46
C LEU A 35 3.95 -6.58 -14.64
N ALA A 36 3.42 -6.56 -15.86
CA ALA A 36 4.18 -6.17 -17.05
C ALA A 36 4.62 -4.70 -16.95
N ALA A 37 3.71 -3.81 -16.54
CA ALA A 37 4.00 -2.39 -16.32
C ALA A 37 5.10 -2.19 -15.27
N GLN A 38 5.02 -2.89 -14.12
CA GLN A 38 6.00 -2.77 -13.03
C GLN A 38 7.40 -3.20 -13.49
N ARG A 39 7.52 -4.30 -14.24
CA ARG A 39 8.81 -4.72 -14.82
C ARG A 39 9.38 -3.65 -15.76
N THR A 40 8.54 -3.03 -16.59
CA THR A 40 9.01 -1.96 -17.48
C THR A 40 9.40 -0.68 -16.74
N ALA A 41 8.71 -0.36 -15.65
CA ALA A 41 9.04 0.79 -14.79
C ALA A 41 10.38 0.58 -14.08
N ALA A 42 10.59 -0.61 -13.49
CA ALA A 42 11.84 -0.99 -12.83
C ALA A 42 13.04 -0.91 -13.79
N LEU A 43 12.90 -1.44 -15.02
CA LEU A 43 13.95 -1.36 -16.05
C LEU A 43 14.28 0.08 -16.46
N ARG A 44 13.27 0.97 -16.44
CA ARG A 44 13.44 2.39 -16.78
C ARG A 44 13.88 3.26 -15.61
N ARG A 45 13.96 2.69 -14.40
CA ARG A 45 14.20 3.40 -13.13
C ARG A 45 13.19 4.52 -12.89
N ASP A 46 11.93 4.21 -13.14
CA ASP A 46 10.80 5.11 -12.91
C ASP A 46 10.19 4.78 -11.53
N GLU A 47 10.72 5.46 -10.51
CA GLU A 47 10.46 5.14 -9.10
C GLU A 47 9.03 5.48 -8.64
N ASP A 48 8.46 6.57 -9.14
CA ASP A 48 7.11 6.99 -8.77
C ASP A 48 6.03 6.05 -9.32
N THR A 49 6.17 5.65 -10.60
CA THR A 49 5.22 4.70 -11.20
C THR A 49 5.40 3.31 -10.59
N GLU A 50 6.63 2.86 -10.37
CA GLU A 50 6.92 1.57 -9.73
C GLU A 50 6.30 1.49 -8.33
N ALA A 51 6.52 2.50 -7.48
CA ALA A 51 5.91 2.56 -6.14
C ALA A 51 4.39 2.47 -6.19
N SER A 52 3.78 3.20 -7.14
CA SER A 52 2.32 3.20 -7.30
C SER A 52 1.79 1.82 -7.73
N LEU A 53 2.49 1.13 -8.64
CA LEU A 53 2.12 -0.18 -9.18
C LEU A 53 2.27 -1.27 -8.12
N ILE A 54 3.37 -1.27 -7.34
CA ILE A 54 3.57 -2.20 -6.23
C ILE A 54 2.40 -2.10 -5.23
N ASN A 55 2.03 -0.89 -4.83
CA ASN A 55 0.90 -0.67 -3.93
C ASN A 55 -0.43 -1.20 -4.50
N ARG A 56 -0.61 -1.19 -5.84
CA ARG A 56 -1.85 -1.64 -6.49
C ARG A 56 -1.89 -3.16 -6.61
N LEU A 57 -0.75 -3.77 -6.94
CA LEU A 57 -0.60 -5.21 -6.94
C LEU A 57 -0.89 -5.78 -5.56
N ILE A 58 -0.30 -5.22 -4.50
CA ILE A 58 -0.55 -5.67 -3.12
C ILE A 58 -2.03 -5.51 -2.76
N ARG A 59 -2.65 -4.37 -3.08
CA ARG A 59 -4.10 -4.16 -2.85
C ARG A 59 -4.95 -5.21 -3.56
N SER A 60 -4.64 -5.52 -4.82
CA SER A 60 -5.33 -6.56 -5.58
C SER A 60 -5.17 -7.94 -4.93
N TYR A 61 -3.99 -8.31 -4.44
CA TYR A 61 -3.83 -9.59 -3.72
C TYR A 61 -4.61 -9.62 -2.41
N LEU A 62 -4.59 -8.53 -1.64
CA LEU A 62 -5.32 -8.41 -0.38
C LEU A 62 -6.85 -8.42 -0.56
N HIS A 63 -7.36 -7.94 -1.70
CA HIS A 63 -8.79 -7.94 -1.99
C HIS A 63 -9.34 -9.35 -2.17
N TYR A 64 -8.58 -10.23 -2.81
CA TYR A 64 -8.97 -11.63 -3.04
C TYR A 64 -8.41 -12.59 -1.97
N SER A 65 -7.85 -12.08 -0.87
CA SER A 65 -7.26 -12.90 0.21
C SER A 65 -6.06 -13.77 -0.19
N LEU A 66 -5.31 -13.40 -1.24
CA LEU A 66 -4.09 -14.10 -1.68
C LEU A 66 -2.86 -13.59 -0.92
N TYR A 67 -2.80 -13.82 0.40
CA TYR A 67 -1.75 -13.29 1.26
C TYR A 67 -0.36 -13.88 0.94
N ASP A 68 -0.27 -15.16 0.63
CA ASP A 68 1.02 -15.81 0.30
C ASP A 68 1.66 -15.25 -0.97
N GLN A 69 0.84 -14.89 -1.96
CA GLN A 69 1.33 -14.29 -3.19
C GLN A 69 1.78 -12.84 -2.96
N ALA A 70 1.06 -12.11 -2.11
CA ALA A 70 1.46 -10.76 -1.70
C ALA A 70 2.81 -10.77 -0.96
N ASP A 71 3.02 -11.71 -0.03
CA ASP A 71 4.27 -11.83 0.70
C ASP A 71 5.44 -12.22 -0.22
N LYS A 72 5.21 -13.15 -1.15
CA LYS A 72 6.21 -13.50 -2.19
C LYS A 72 6.56 -12.32 -3.10
N LEU A 73 5.59 -11.45 -3.40
CA LEU A 73 5.85 -10.23 -4.17
C LEU A 73 6.71 -9.28 -3.36
N VAL A 74 6.31 -8.96 -2.12
CA VAL A 74 7.05 -8.06 -1.23
C VAL A 74 8.48 -8.54 -0.99
N ALA A 75 8.68 -9.85 -0.81
CA ALA A 75 10.01 -10.42 -0.62
C ALA A 75 10.94 -10.29 -1.86
N LYS A 76 10.38 -10.11 -3.06
CA LYS A 76 11.14 -10.03 -4.31
C LYS A 76 11.26 -8.61 -4.87
N THR A 77 10.40 -7.69 -4.44
CA THR A 77 10.39 -6.31 -4.90
C THR A 77 11.10 -5.42 -3.88
N VAL A 78 11.99 -4.54 -4.34
CA VAL A 78 12.53 -3.47 -3.52
C VAL A 78 11.64 -2.25 -3.71
N PHE A 79 11.10 -1.72 -2.61
CA PHE A 79 10.31 -0.49 -2.68
C PHE A 79 11.26 0.71 -2.90
N PRO A 80 11.02 1.56 -3.91
CA PRO A 80 11.94 2.64 -4.26
C PRO A 80 11.99 3.73 -3.17
N GLU A 81 13.20 4.23 -2.89
CA GLU A 81 13.45 5.19 -1.80
C GLU A 81 12.95 6.61 -2.10
N SER A 82 12.97 7.03 -3.36
CA SER A 82 12.54 8.40 -3.74
C SER A 82 11.03 8.56 -3.85
N ALA A 83 10.25 7.51 -3.57
CA ALA A 83 8.80 7.56 -3.68
C ALA A 83 8.17 8.55 -2.69
N SER A 84 7.03 9.13 -3.08
CA SER A 84 6.27 10.03 -2.22
C SER A 84 5.91 9.39 -0.87
N ASN A 85 5.97 10.18 0.21
CA ASN A 85 5.54 9.80 1.56
C ASN A 85 4.12 9.17 1.58
N VAL A 86 3.23 9.63 0.70
CA VAL A 86 1.86 9.08 0.59
C VAL A 86 1.88 7.64 0.09
N GLN A 87 2.79 7.29 -0.82
CA GLN A 87 2.94 5.92 -1.31
C GLN A 87 3.60 5.03 -0.26
N PHE A 88 4.57 5.55 0.48
CA PHE A 88 5.15 4.85 1.64
C PHE A 88 4.10 4.55 2.71
N ALA A 89 3.26 5.52 3.06
CA ALA A 89 2.21 5.33 4.05
C ALA A 89 1.26 4.19 3.65
N ARG A 90 0.87 4.12 2.37
CA ARG A 90 0.04 3.03 1.83
C ARG A 90 0.76 1.69 1.84
N TYR A 91 2.03 1.67 1.45
CA TYR A 91 2.85 0.46 1.43
C TYR A 91 2.96 -0.17 2.82
N HIS A 92 3.34 0.63 3.82
CA HIS A 92 3.43 0.21 5.21
C HIS A 92 2.09 -0.24 5.79
N TYR A 93 0.98 0.43 5.42
CA TYR A 93 -0.37 -0.01 5.81
C TYR A 93 -0.68 -1.41 5.26
N TYR A 94 -0.37 -1.69 4.00
CA TYR A 94 -0.62 -3.02 3.42
C TYR A 94 0.28 -4.10 4.00
N ILE A 95 1.56 -3.81 4.26
CA ILE A 95 2.45 -4.74 4.97
C ILE A 95 1.92 -5.03 6.37
N GLY A 96 1.55 -3.98 7.12
CA GLY A 96 0.98 -4.13 8.46
C GLY A 96 -0.25 -5.04 8.46
N ARG A 97 -1.16 -4.83 7.50
CA ARG A 97 -2.34 -5.69 7.33
C ARG A 97 -1.98 -7.13 6.96
N MET A 98 -0.99 -7.34 6.10
CA MET A 98 -0.52 -8.68 5.72
C MET A 98 0.10 -9.42 6.92
N ARG A 99 0.99 -8.76 7.66
CA ARG A 99 1.66 -9.32 8.84
C ARG A 99 0.70 -9.61 9.98
N ALA A 100 -0.32 -8.76 10.16
CA ALA A 100 -1.38 -9.00 11.14
C ALA A 100 -2.16 -10.30 10.85
N VAL A 101 -2.45 -10.59 9.58
CA VAL A 101 -3.11 -11.85 9.19
C VAL A 101 -2.19 -13.06 9.38
N GLN A 102 -0.88 -12.89 9.18
CA GLN A 102 0.15 -13.92 9.41
C GLN A 102 0.50 -14.11 10.89
N LEU A 103 -0.27 -13.54 11.83
CA LEU A 103 -0.05 -13.62 13.29
C LEU A 103 1.27 -12.98 13.78
N ASN A 104 1.95 -12.21 12.94
CA ASN A 104 3.15 -11.49 13.33
C ASN A 104 2.78 -10.07 13.76
N TYR A 105 2.26 -9.96 14.99
CA TYR A 105 1.73 -8.70 15.51
C TYR A 105 2.81 -7.65 15.78
N SER A 106 4.00 -8.05 16.23
CA SER A 106 5.10 -7.10 16.46
C SER A 106 5.53 -6.40 15.16
N ALA A 107 5.76 -7.16 14.08
CA ALA A 107 6.10 -6.56 12.79
C ALA A 107 4.92 -5.76 12.18
N ALA A 108 3.68 -6.21 12.43
CA ALA A 108 2.49 -5.49 11.99
C ALA A 108 2.36 -4.13 12.68
N HIS A 109 2.60 -4.07 13.99
CA HIS A 109 2.60 -2.86 14.78
C HIS A 109 3.61 -1.84 14.25
N ASP A 110 4.87 -2.25 14.04
CA ASP A 110 5.92 -1.37 13.51
C ASP A 110 5.58 -0.82 12.12
N GLY A 111 5.04 -1.68 11.24
CA GLY A 111 4.56 -1.27 9.92
C GLY A 111 3.44 -0.23 10.03
N LEU A 112 2.44 -0.46 10.87
CA LEU A 112 1.32 0.47 11.05
C LEU A 112 1.76 1.78 11.70
N GLN A 113 2.70 1.75 12.65
CA GLN A 113 3.26 2.95 13.26
C GLN A 113 4.00 3.81 12.24
N GLN A 114 4.78 3.19 11.34
CA GLN A 114 5.43 3.89 10.23
C GLN A 114 4.41 4.47 9.24
N ALA A 115 3.31 3.76 8.99
CA ALA A 115 2.22 4.26 8.16
C ALA A 115 1.56 5.50 8.77
N ILE A 116 1.27 5.50 10.08
CA ILE A 116 0.68 6.64 10.81
C ILE A 116 1.61 7.86 10.75
N ARG A 117 2.90 7.69 11.02
CA ARG A 117 3.87 8.80 11.01
C ARG A 117 4.04 9.46 9.64
N ARG A 118 3.91 8.69 8.56
CA ARG A 118 4.06 9.18 7.17
C ARG A 118 2.74 9.61 6.52
N ALA A 119 1.60 9.33 7.17
CA ALA A 119 0.30 9.66 6.64
C ALA A 119 0.05 11.19 6.62
N PRO A 120 -0.69 11.71 5.63
CA PRO A 120 -1.16 13.09 5.68
C PRO A 120 -2.11 13.32 6.87
N PRO A 121 -2.26 14.57 7.32
CA PRO A 121 -3.11 14.91 8.47
C PRO A 121 -4.58 14.54 8.21
N ALA A 122 -5.31 14.27 9.29
CA ALA A 122 -6.72 13.83 9.24
C ALA A 122 -7.63 14.78 8.43
N LYS A 123 -7.32 16.09 8.38
CA LYS A 123 -8.05 17.09 7.59
C LYS A 123 -7.99 16.82 6.08
N THR A 124 -6.90 16.23 5.59
CA THR A 124 -6.68 15.98 4.16
C THR A 124 -7.20 14.62 3.72
N ALA A 125 -7.03 13.58 4.55
CA ALA A 125 -7.42 12.21 4.20
C ALA A 125 -8.05 11.49 5.39
N PRO A 126 -9.29 11.86 5.78
CA PRO A 126 -9.94 11.32 6.98
C PRO A 126 -10.16 9.81 6.90
N CYS A 127 -10.55 9.28 5.73
CA CYS A 127 -10.83 7.86 5.57
C CYS A 127 -9.58 6.98 5.75
N PHE A 128 -8.44 7.41 5.21
CA PHE A 128 -7.19 6.67 5.38
C PHE A 128 -6.72 6.72 6.83
N TYR A 129 -6.79 7.90 7.44
CA TYR A 129 -6.47 8.08 8.87
C TYR A 129 -7.28 7.13 9.75
N GLN A 130 -8.60 7.10 9.60
CA GLN A 130 -9.49 6.22 10.36
C GLN A 130 -9.21 4.73 10.09
N ALA A 131 -8.96 4.33 8.84
CA ALA A 131 -8.69 2.94 8.50
C ALA A 131 -7.38 2.42 9.11
N VAL A 132 -6.33 3.24 9.12
CA VAL A 132 -5.04 2.88 9.71
C VAL A 132 -5.16 2.78 11.24
N HIS A 133 -5.77 3.77 11.89
CA HIS A 133 -5.91 3.80 13.35
C HIS A 133 -6.78 2.65 13.88
N LYS A 134 -7.87 2.32 13.16
CA LYS A 134 -8.70 1.17 13.51
C LYS A 134 -7.90 -0.13 13.53
N LEU A 135 -7.09 -0.38 12.50
CA LEU A 135 -6.26 -1.57 12.42
C LEU A 135 -5.13 -1.55 13.46
N TYR A 136 -4.51 -0.40 13.69
CA TYR A 136 -3.46 -0.21 14.68
C TYR A 136 -3.94 -0.55 16.10
N VAL A 137 -5.08 -0.01 16.51
CA VAL A 137 -5.69 -0.32 17.82
C VAL A 137 -6.01 -1.80 17.96
N ILE A 138 -6.50 -2.46 16.90
CA ILE A 138 -6.76 -3.91 16.92
C ILE A 138 -5.45 -4.67 17.16
N VAL A 139 -4.36 -4.29 16.49
CA VAL A 139 -3.05 -4.95 16.66
C VAL A 139 -2.48 -4.71 18.06
N GLU A 140 -2.56 -3.50 18.61
CA GLU A 140 -2.13 -3.22 19.99
C GLU A 140 -2.88 -4.09 21.00
N LEU A 141 -4.20 -4.18 20.87
CA LEU A 141 -5.01 -5.03 21.75
C LEU A 141 -4.66 -6.52 21.62
N LEU A 142 -4.30 -6.99 20.42
CA LEU A 142 -3.84 -8.37 20.20
C LEU A 142 -2.46 -8.65 20.80
N MET A 143 -1.62 -7.62 20.93
CA MET A 143 -0.33 -7.71 21.63
C MET A 143 -0.46 -7.66 23.16
N GLY A 144 -1.64 -7.25 23.66
CA GLY A 144 -1.91 -7.10 25.09
C GLY A 144 -1.66 -5.70 25.63
N ASP A 145 -1.36 -4.74 24.76
CA ASP A 145 -1.14 -3.34 25.13
C ASP A 145 -2.46 -2.55 25.10
N ILE A 146 -2.58 -1.56 25.99
CA ILE A 146 -3.77 -0.71 26.08
C ILE A 146 -3.53 0.55 25.24
N PRO A 147 -4.37 0.83 24.22
CA PRO A 147 -4.22 2.00 23.36
C PRO A 147 -4.50 3.30 24.13
N ASP A 148 -3.85 4.39 23.72
CA ASP A 148 -4.09 5.70 24.31
C ASP A 148 -5.53 6.18 24.04
N ARG A 149 -6.18 6.70 25.08
CA ARG A 149 -7.55 7.21 25.01
C ARG A 149 -7.67 8.42 24.09
N GLY A 150 -6.58 9.18 23.91
CA GLY A 150 -6.51 10.32 23.01
C GLY A 150 -6.81 9.99 21.55
N LEU A 151 -6.61 8.73 21.13
CA LEU A 151 -6.83 8.28 19.76
C LEU A 151 -8.32 8.18 19.37
N PHE A 152 -9.22 8.13 20.36
CA PHE A 152 -10.66 7.96 20.14
C PHE A 152 -11.45 9.27 20.10
N ARG A 153 -10.77 10.42 20.22
CA ARG A 153 -11.38 11.75 20.26
C ARG A 153 -11.31 12.44 18.91
#